data_AF-A0A7C1BII4-F1
#
_entry.id   AF-A0A7C1BII4-F1
#
_cell.length_a   1.000
_cell.length_b   1.000
_cell.length_c   1.000
_cell.angle_alpha   90.00
_cell.angle_beta   90.00
_cell.angle_gamma   90.00
#
_symmetry.space_group_name_H-M   'P 1'
#
loop_
_entity.id
_entity.type
_entity.pdbx_description
1 polymer ?
#
loop_
_entity_poly.entity_id
_entity_poly.type
_entity_poly.pdbx_seq_one_letter_code
_entity_poly.pdbx_strand_id
1 'polypeptide(L)'
;MIEYLSSIKGGVGIAFSGGVDSTYLLRIARDACLGQVVPFLLVSPFLSRKERTWAYSIADEIGMPLREVPWHPFDFHCIWKNGSDRCYYCKYVMYQKLWSICREYGISNLLDGTQLDDLSSDRPGLKAIQELSVKIPLVYCNLNKNNIRILSTRLCLPTRDRPSQSCLATRVVTGTFITQNLVEKIESAEELLTDLQMENAKLRVKGNRAYLEVSEEERLNVEGQWTKIKGFLQNIGFHCL
;
A
#
# COMPACT_ATOMS: atom_id res chain seq x y z
N MET A 1 16.79 -13.72 8.95
CA MET A 1 15.31 -13.62 8.89
C MET A 1 14.62 -14.86 9.48
N ILE A 2 14.87 -16.07 8.96
CA ILE A 2 14.23 -17.31 9.47
C ILE A 2 14.41 -17.46 10.98
N GLU A 3 15.63 -17.36 11.49
CA GLU A 3 15.92 -17.42 12.94
C GLU A 3 15.17 -16.36 13.76
N TYR A 4 15.07 -15.13 13.24
CA TYR A 4 14.32 -14.07 13.91
C TYR A 4 12.83 -14.44 14.01
N LEU A 5 12.20 -14.88 12.91
CA LEU A 5 10.78 -15.22 12.90
C LEU A 5 10.46 -16.49 13.69
N SER A 6 11.32 -17.52 13.65
CA SER A 6 11.12 -18.76 14.41
C SER A 6 11.23 -18.55 15.93
N SER A 7 11.96 -17.52 16.35
CA SER A 7 12.04 -17.11 17.77
C SER A 7 10.75 -16.46 18.28
N ILE A 8 9.88 -15.94 17.40
CA ILE A 8 8.65 -15.25 17.80
C ILE A 8 7.63 -16.23 18.38
N LYS A 9 7.17 -15.95 19.60
CA LYS A 9 6.10 -16.69 20.28
C LYS A 9 4.81 -15.86 20.33
N GLY A 10 3.66 -16.53 20.48
CA GLY A 10 2.36 -15.87 20.65
C GLY A 10 1.69 -15.44 19.34
N GLY A 11 2.00 -16.08 18.21
CA GLY A 11 1.37 -15.79 16.92
C GLY A 11 1.80 -14.47 16.29
N VAL A 12 1.53 -14.33 14.99
CA VAL A 12 1.99 -13.22 14.15
C VAL A 12 0.85 -12.70 13.28
N GLY A 13 0.54 -11.41 13.42
CA GLY A 13 -0.25 -10.64 12.48
C GLY A 13 0.68 -9.88 11.52
N ILE A 14 0.34 -9.82 10.24
CA ILE A 14 1.13 -9.08 9.23
C ILE A 14 0.24 -8.06 8.56
N ALA A 15 0.60 -6.78 8.63
CA ALA A 15 -0.02 -5.76 7.80
C ALA A 15 0.40 -5.96 6.35
N PHE A 16 -0.52 -6.47 5.53
CA PHE A 16 -0.24 -6.95 4.19
C PHE A 16 -0.80 -6.00 3.12
N SER A 17 -0.01 -5.72 2.09
CA SER A 17 -0.39 -4.84 0.97
C SER A 17 -0.32 -5.50 -0.41
N GLY A 18 0.21 -6.73 -0.52
CA GLY A 18 0.49 -7.37 -1.81
C GLY A 18 1.72 -6.82 -2.54
N GLY A 19 2.43 -5.84 -1.95
CA GLY A 19 3.69 -5.34 -2.48
C GLY A 19 4.86 -6.28 -2.19
N VAL A 20 5.99 -6.06 -2.87
CA VAL A 20 7.20 -6.92 -2.79
C VAL A 20 7.62 -7.23 -1.34
N ASP A 21 7.63 -6.20 -0.49
CA ASP A 21 8.19 -6.30 0.86
C ASP A 21 7.25 -7.09 1.79
N SER A 22 5.94 -6.79 1.76
CA SER A 22 4.94 -7.53 2.55
C SER A 22 4.77 -8.97 2.07
N THR A 23 4.91 -9.22 0.77
CA THR A 23 4.82 -10.56 0.17
C THR A 23 6.00 -11.41 0.57
N TYR A 24 7.22 -10.88 0.48
CA TYR A 24 8.40 -11.55 0.99
C TYR A 24 8.28 -11.85 2.49
N LEU A 25 7.88 -10.86 3.29
CA LEU A 25 7.70 -11.04 4.73
C LEU A 25 6.65 -12.13 5.05
N LEU A 26 5.50 -12.10 4.38
CA LEU A 26 4.45 -13.12 4.55
C LEU A 26 4.95 -14.52 4.20
N ARG A 27 5.68 -14.66 3.09
CA ARG A 27 6.24 -15.95 2.67
C ARG A 27 7.22 -16.51 3.71
N ILE A 28 8.18 -15.71 4.17
CA ILE A 28 9.15 -16.20 5.16
C ILE A 28 8.47 -16.45 6.52
N ALA A 29 7.48 -15.64 6.90
CA ALA A 29 6.72 -15.86 8.12
C ALA A 29 5.94 -17.18 8.07
N ARG A 30 5.28 -17.49 6.94
CA ARG A 30 4.63 -18.78 6.71
C ARG A 30 5.60 -19.93 6.91
N ASP A 31 6.81 -19.81 6.36
CA ASP A 31 7.78 -20.91 6.34
C ASP A 31 8.53 -21.06 7.70
N ALA A 32 8.66 -19.99 8.49
CA ALA A 32 9.53 -19.96 9.68
C ALA A 32 8.79 -19.86 11.03
N CYS A 33 7.62 -19.22 11.09
CA CYS A 33 6.88 -19.06 12.34
C CYS A 33 6.26 -20.40 12.77
N LEU A 34 6.45 -20.77 14.03
CA LEU A 34 5.88 -22.01 14.59
C LEU A 34 4.42 -21.85 15.03
N GLY A 35 3.95 -20.61 15.21
CA GLY A 35 2.59 -20.29 15.62
C GLY A 35 1.73 -19.82 14.44
N GLN A 36 0.49 -19.40 14.74
CA GLN A 36 -0.40 -18.81 13.74
C GLN A 36 0.24 -17.60 13.06
N VAL A 37 0.04 -17.49 11.74
CA VAL A 37 0.39 -16.32 10.94
C VAL A 37 -0.88 -15.87 10.23
N VAL A 38 -1.25 -14.60 10.41
CA VAL A 38 -2.48 -14.04 9.84
C VAL A 38 -2.14 -12.76 9.07
N PRO A 39 -2.23 -12.78 7.72
CA PRO A 39 -2.10 -11.58 6.92
C PRO A 39 -3.40 -10.76 6.97
N PHE A 40 -3.28 -9.50 7.39
CA PHE A 40 -4.38 -8.54 7.44
C PHE A 40 -4.30 -7.55 6.28
N LEU A 41 -5.38 -7.44 5.51
CA LEU A 41 -5.52 -6.42 4.47
C LEU A 41 -6.50 -5.35 4.94
N LEU A 42 -6.02 -4.13 5.13
CA LEU A 42 -6.89 -2.99 5.45
C LEU A 42 -7.58 -2.49 4.17
N VAL A 43 -8.91 -2.53 4.16
CA VAL A 43 -9.73 -2.17 3.00
C VAL A 43 -10.41 -0.84 3.25
N SER A 44 -10.16 0.13 2.36
CA SER A 44 -10.75 1.47 2.39
C SER A 44 -10.80 2.05 0.99
N PRO A 45 -11.48 3.18 0.76
CA PRO A 45 -11.41 3.89 -0.52
C PRO A 45 -9.98 4.27 -0.94
N PHE A 46 -9.00 4.30 -0.03
CA PHE A 46 -7.60 4.60 -0.39
C PHE A 46 -6.83 3.42 -1.00
N LEU A 47 -7.38 2.20 -0.91
CA LEU A 47 -6.85 1.00 -1.56
C LEU A 47 -7.65 0.78 -2.84
N SER A 48 -7.00 0.81 -4.00
CA SER A 48 -7.71 0.58 -5.25
C SER A 48 -8.20 -0.87 -5.36
N ARG A 49 -9.27 -1.08 -6.12
CA ARG A 49 -9.85 -2.39 -6.44
C ARG A 49 -8.81 -3.30 -7.09
N LYS A 50 -8.01 -2.76 -8.03
CA LYS A 50 -6.89 -3.48 -8.66
C LYS A 50 -5.89 -3.99 -7.62
N GLU A 51 -5.47 -3.14 -6.69
CA GLU A 51 -4.52 -3.53 -5.63
C GLU A 51 -5.15 -4.51 -4.62
N ARG A 52 -6.44 -4.36 -4.31
CA ARG A 52 -7.16 -5.31 -3.45
C ARG A 52 -7.22 -6.70 -4.09
N THR A 53 -7.65 -6.80 -5.35
CA THR A 53 -7.68 -8.06 -6.11
C THR A 53 -6.30 -8.69 -6.22
N TRP A 54 -5.27 -7.88 -6.47
CA TRP A 54 -3.90 -8.35 -6.48
C TRP A 54 -3.45 -8.92 -5.14
N ALA A 55 -3.69 -8.19 -4.04
CA ALA A 55 -3.32 -8.66 -2.71
C ALA A 55 -3.95 -10.03 -2.42
N TYR A 56 -5.21 -10.23 -2.81
CA TYR A 56 -5.87 -11.53 -2.72
C TYR A 56 -5.18 -12.62 -3.53
N SER A 57 -4.87 -12.37 -4.81
CA SER A 57 -4.24 -13.41 -5.65
C SER A 57 -2.89 -13.82 -5.09
N ILE A 58 -2.10 -12.86 -4.59
CA ILE A 58 -0.79 -13.15 -3.99
C ILE A 58 -0.91 -13.95 -2.71
N ALA A 59 -1.87 -13.60 -1.86
CA ALA A 59 -2.10 -14.31 -0.61
C ALA A 59 -2.55 -15.76 -0.85
N ASP A 60 -3.40 -15.97 -1.86
CA ASP A 60 -3.84 -17.29 -2.30
C ASP A 60 -2.68 -18.12 -2.87
N GLU A 61 -1.83 -17.53 -3.71
CA GLU A 61 -0.63 -18.19 -4.25
C GLU A 61 0.36 -18.60 -3.15
N ILE A 62 0.48 -17.79 -2.09
CA ILE A 62 1.28 -18.14 -0.90
C ILE A 62 0.57 -19.20 -0.03
N GLY A 63 -0.72 -19.45 -0.23
CA GLY A 63 -1.53 -20.35 0.60
C GLY A 63 -1.86 -19.77 1.98
N MET A 64 -1.95 -18.44 2.08
CA MET A 64 -2.19 -17.70 3.32
C MET A 64 -3.39 -16.74 3.14
N PRO A 65 -4.63 -17.22 3.33
CA PRO A 65 -5.83 -16.41 3.10
C PRO A 65 -5.83 -15.10 3.90
N LEU A 66 -6.21 -14.01 3.24
CA LEU A 66 -6.28 -12.69 3.86
C LEU A 66 -7.44 -12.58 4.85
N ARG A 67 -7.21 -11.83 5.91
CA ARG A 67 -8.27 -11.28 6.76
C ARG A 67 -8.46 -9.81 6.43
N GLU A 68 -9.61 -9.49 5.85
CA GLU A 68 -9.96 -8.11 5.59
C GLU A 68 -10.30 -7.37 6.88
N VAL A 69 -9.82 -6.14 6.94
CA VAL A 69 -10.08 -5.22 8.02
C VAL A 69 -10.65 -3.95 7.42
N PRO A 70 -11.97 -3.70 7.54
CA PRO A 70 -12.57 -2.46 7.07
C PRO A 70 -11.88 -1.24 7.71
N TRP A 71 -11.58 -0.24 6.91
CA TRP A 71 -10.90 0.99 7.33
C TRP A 71 -11.62 2.20 6.74
N HIS A 72 -11.98 3.15 7.60
CA HIS A 72 -12.82 4.30 7.26
C HIS A 72 -12.05 5.61 7.45
N PRO A 73 -11.14 5.98 6.52
CA PRO A 73 -10.28 7.15 6.68
C PRO A 73 -11.06 8.48 6.74
N PHE A 74 -12.29 8.53 6.22
CA PHE A 74 -13.12 9.73 6.20
C PHE A 74 -13.75 10.06 7.56
N ASP A 75 -13.71 9.15 8.52
CA ASP A 75 -14.17 9.40 9.90
C ASP A 75 -13.18 10.30 10.67
N PHE A 76 -11.97 10.51 10.13
CA PHE A 76 -10.88 11.20 10.81
C PHE A 76 -10.50 12.48 10.08
N HIS A 77 -10.85 13.64 10.66
CA HIS A 77 -10.50 14.95 10.11
C HIS A 77 -9.01 15.11 9.82
N CYS A 78 -8.15 14.59 10.69
CA CYS A 78 -6.70 14.64 10.53
C CYS A 78 -6.18 13.90 9.27
N ILE A 79 -6.98 13.01 8.69
CA ILE A 79 -6.66 12.25 7.49
C ILE A 79 -7.18 12.96 6.24
N TRP A 80 -8.47 13.28 6.19
CA TRP A 80 -9.07 13.86 5.00
C TRP A 80 -8.75 15.36 4.81
N LYS A 81 -8.28 16.06 5.86
CA LYS A 81 -7.64 17.38 5.72
C LYS A 81 -6.33 17.36 4.92
N ASN A 82 -5.73 16.18 4.76
CA ASN A 82 -4.54 15.95 3.95
C ASN A 82 -3.32 16.80 4.35
N GLY A 83 -3.05 16.92 5.65
CA GLY A 83 -1.83 17.58 6.14
C GLY A 83 -0.56 16.80 5.80
N SER A 84 0.61 17.41 6.03
CA SER A 84 1.91 16.74 5.87
C SER A 84 2.05 15.50 6.76
N ASP A 85 1.33 15.47 7.88
CA ASP A 85 1.25 14.38 8.85
C ASP A 85 0.14 13.36 8.58
N ARG A 86 -0.61 13.46 7.46
CA ARG A 86 -1.69 12.52 7.11
C ARG A 86 -1.24 11.07 7.21
N CYS A 87 -0.07 10.74 6.65
CA CYS A 87 0.45 9.36 6.64
C CYS A 87 0.75 8.83 8.05
N TYR A 88 1.12 9.72 8.99
CA TYR A 88 1.26 9.35 10.41
C TYR A 88 -0.10 8.94 10.97
N TYR A 89 -1.13 9.79 10.86
CA TYR A 89 -2.45 9.49 11.41
C TYR A 89 -3.11 8.27 10.75
N CYS A 90 -2.96 8.11 9.43
CA CYS A 90 -3.41 6.90 8.74
C CYS A 90 -2.79 5.66 9.38
N LYS A 91 -1.45 5.58 9.45
CA LYS A 91 -0.79 4.41 10.03
C LYS A 91 -1.17 4.23 11.50
N TYR A 92 -1.23 5.31 12.28
CA TYR A 92 -1.56 5.25 13.70
C TYR A 92 -2.92 4.56 13.94
N VAL A 93 -3.97 5.04 13.28
CA VAL A 93 -5.32 4.46 13.47
C VAL A 93 -5.41 3.06 12.87
N MET A 94 -4.81 2.82 11.70
CA MET A 94 -4.78 1.50 11.06
C MET A 94 -4.11 0.46 11.98
N TYR A 95 -2.97 0.80 12.58
CA TYR A 95 -2.23 -0.09 13.46
C TYR A 95 -2.89 -0.28 14.82
N GLN A 96 -3.55 0.74 15.37
CA GLN A 96 -4.40 0.56 16.56
C GLN A 96 -5.52 -0.45 16.29
N LYS A 97 -6.19 -0.36 15.14
CA LYS A 97 -7.24 -1.31 14.74
C LYS A 97 -6.69 -2.72 14.57
N LEU A 98 -5.56 -2.88 13.88
CA LEU A 98 -4.90 -4.18 13.74
C LEU A 98 -4.49 -4.76 15.09
N TRP A 99 -3.99 -3.96 16.03
CA TRP A 99 -3.69 -4.44 17.37
C TRP A 99 -4.92 -4.94 18.12
N SER A 100 -6.05 -4.26 18.01
CA SER A 100 -7.32 -4.74 18.58
C SER A 100 -7.67 -6.13 18.05
N ILE A 101 -7.61 -6.30 16.73
CA ILE A 101 -7.93 -7.57 16.07
C ILE A 101 -6.90 -8.64 16.44
N CYS A 102 -5.60 -8.32 16.47
CA CYS A 102 -4.59 -9.27 16.94
C CYS A 102 -4.91 -9.82 18.33
N ARG A 103 -5.36 -8.97 19.27
CA ARG A 103 -5.74 -9.42 20.62
C ARG A 103 -6.93 -10.38 20.59
N GLU A 104 -7.94 -10.11 19.77
CA GLU A 104 -9.09 -10.99 19.58
C GLU A 104 -8.69 -12.38 19.04
N TYR A 105 -7.62 -12.43 18.22
CA TYR A 105 -7.07 -13.66 17.67
C TYR A 105 -6.02 -14.33 18.58
N GLY A 106 -5.72 -13.78 19.76
CA GLY A 106 -4.63 -14.26 20.62
C GLY A 106 -3.24 -14.09 20.01
N ILE A 107 -3.07 -13.12 19.11
CA ILE A 107 -1.83 -12.76 18.45
C ILE A 107 -1.13 -11.65 19.26
N SER A 108 0.14 -11.87 19.58
CA SER A 108 0.98 -10.99 20.41
C SER A 108 1.99 -10.17 19.60
N ASN A 109 2.10 -10.40 18.29
CA ASN A 109 3.06 -9.73 17.43
C ASN A 109 2.38 -9.20 16.19
N LEU A 110 2.64 -7.94 15.86
CA LEU A 110 2.21 -7.31 14.62
C LEU A 110 3.44 -6.88 13.83
N LEU A 111 3.53 -7.28 12.56
CA LEU A 111 4.65 -7.00 11.68
C LEU A 111 4.23 -6.06 10.54
N ASP A 112 5.12 -5.14 10.15
CA ASP A 112 5.01 -4.30 8.95
C ASP A 112 6.20 -4.57 8.01
N GLY A 113 5.96 -4.49 6.70
CA GLY A 113 6.95 -4.72 5.65
C GLY A 113 7.94 -3.57 5.43
N THR A 114 8.12 -2.66 6.38
CA THR A 114 9.13 -1.60 6.34
C THR A 114 10.51 -2.24 6.22
N GLN A 115 11.29 -1.76 5.26
CA GLN A 115 12.62 -2.25 4.92
C GLN A 115 13.68 -1.15 5.08
N LEU A 116 14.96 -1.50 4.96
CA LEU A 116 16.08 -0.64 5.34
C LEU A 116 16.10 0.73 4.64
N ASP A 117 15.79 0.78 3.34
CA ASP A 117 15.79 2.03 2.56
C ASP A 117 14.67 2.98 2.99
N ASP A 118 13.62 2.48 3.66
CA ASP A 118 12.54 3.35 4.15
C ASP A 118 13.03 4.26 5.31
N LEU A 119 14.06 3.86 6.04
CA LEU A 119 14.59 4.62 7.19
C LEU A 119 15.29 5.91 6.81
N SER A 120 15.80 6.02 5.58
CA SER A 120 16.48 7.23 5.08
C SER A 120 15.50 8.29 4.56
N SER A 121 14.21 7.94 4.46
CA SER A 121 13.18 8.82 3.92
C SER A 121 12.35 9.47 5.03
N ASP A 122 12.00 10.75 4.85
CA ASP A 122 11.10 11.45 5.75
C ASP A 122 9.67 10.88 5.61
N ARG A 123 9.38 9.85 6.41
CA ARG A 123 8.11 9.13 6.40
C ARG A 123 7.42 9.29 7.74
N PRO A 124 6.46 10.22 7.86
CA PRO A 124 5.67 10.40 9.08
C PRO A 124 5.02 9.10 9.59
N GLY A 125 4.68 8.18 8.68
CA GLY A 125 4.12 6.88 9.03
C GLY A 125 5.03 5.96 9.85
N LEU A 126 6.35 6.10 9.78
CA LEU A 126 7.28 5.28 10.57
C LEU A 126 7.19 5.59 12.07
N LYS A 127 6.91 6.85 12.41
CA LYS A 127 6.70 7.26 13.80
C LYS A 127 5.54 6.50 14.44
N ALA A 128 4.43 6.33 13.72
CA ALA A 128 3.28 5.56 14.21
C ALA A 128 3.59 4.07 14.43
N ILE A 129 4.40 3.46 13.55
CA ILE A 129 4.85 2.06 13.69
C ILE A 129 5.66 1.89 14.98
N GLN A 130 6.59 2.81 15.24
CA GLN A 130 7.43 2.79 16.44
C GLN A 130 6.60 2.98 17.70
N GLU A 131 5.74 4.00 17.75
CA GLU A 131 4.89 4.31 18.90
C GLU A 131 3.95 3.15 19.25
N LEU A 132 3.45 2.43 18.24
CA LEU A 132 2.56 1.30 18.42
C LEU A 132 3.30 -0.03 18.54
N SER A 133 4.63 -0.02 18.69
CA SER A 133 5.45 -1.24 18.88
C SER A 133 5.22 -2.30 17.78
N VAL A 134 4.96 -1.86 16.55
CA VAL A 134 4.86 -2.74 15.38
C VAL A 134 6.27 -3.13 14.96
N LYS A 135 6.52 -4.43 14.82
CA LYS A 135 7.85 -4.94 14.50
C LYS A 135 8.15 -4.77 13.01
N ILE A 136 9.38 -4.38 12.69
CA ILE A 136 9.88 -4.17 11.33
C ILE A 136 11.03 -5.16 11.03
N PRO A 137 10.72 -6.45 10.88
CA PRO A 137 11.71 -7.53 10.77
C PRO A 137 12.73 -7.36 9.64
N LEU A 138 12.31 -6.78 8.52
CA LEU A 138 13.19 -6.59 7.36
C LEU A 138 14.31 -5.59 7.69
N VAL A 139 13.97 -4.50 8.39
CA VAL A 139 14.97 -3.57 8.97
C VAL A 139 15.88 -4.28 9.96
N TYR A 140 15.33 -5.05 10.90
CA TYR A 140 16.15 -5.79 11.88
C TYR A 140 17.18 -6.70 11.21
N CYS A 141 16.82 -7.30 10.06
CA CYS A 141 17.70 -8.17 9.28
C CYS A 141 18.56 -7.42 8.24
N ASN A 142 18.62 -6.09 8.27
CA ASN A 142 19.34 -5.24 7.31
C ASN A 142 18.98 -5.50 5.84
N LEU A 143 17.71 -5.82 5.58
CA LEU A 143 17.22 -6.08 4.23
C LEU A 143 16.75 -4.78 3.57
N ASN A 144 17.44 -4.38 2.51
CA ASN A 144 17.00 -3.32 1.61
C ASN A 144 16.13 -3.85 0.46
N LYS A 145 15.58 -2.95 -0.36
CA LYS A 145 14.71 -3.31 -1.48
C LYS A 145 15.36 -4.28 -2.46
N ASN A 146 16.64 -4.07 -2.76
CA ASN A 146 17.39 -4.91 -3.69
C ASN A 146 17.58 -6.33 -3.14
N ASN A 147 17.93 -6.47 -1.87
CA ASN A 147 18.04 -7.77 -1.21
C ASN A 147 16.71 -8.52 -1.25
N ILE A 148 15.61 -7.83 -0.93
CA ILE A 148 14.27 -8.41 -0.94
C ILE A 148 13.89 -8.92 -2.33
N ARG A 149 14.18 -8.16 -3.40
CA ARG A 149 13.94 -8.60 -4.78
C ARG A 149 14.76 -9.83 -5.15
N ILE A 150 16.06 -9.85 -4.85
CA ILE A 150 16.93 -11.01 -5.12
C ILE A 150 16.40 -12.26 -4.39
N LEU A 151 16.02 -12.12 -3.12
CA LEU A 151 15.49 -13.22 -2.33
C LEU A 151 14.11 -13.67 -2.82
N SER A 152 13.26 -12.72 -3.22
CA SER A 152 11.95 -12.99 -3.83
C SER A 152 12.08 -13.79 -5.13
N THR A 153 13.08 -13.46 -5.97
CA THR A 153 13.39 -14.23 -7.19
C THR A 153 13.76 -15.67 -6.89
N ARG A 154 14.59 -15.91 -5.86
CA ARG A 154 14.97 -17.27 -5.45
C ARG A 154 13.79 -18.11 -4.92
N LEU A 155 12.77 -17.43 -4.39
CA LEU A 155 11.54 -18.05 -3.89
C LEU A 155 10.43 -18.11 -4.94
N CYS A 156 10.73 -17.71 -6.19
CA CYS A 156 9.79 -17.61 -7.30
C CYS A 156 8.56 -16.76 -6.97
N LEU A 157 8.72 -15.69 -6.17
CA LEU A 157 7.60 -14.82 -5.82
C LEU A 157 7.23 -13.91 -7.01
N PRO A 158 5.94 -13.81 -7.36
CA PRO A 158 5.46 -13.07 -8.53
C PRO A 158 5.62 -11.55 -8.38
N THR A 159 5.85 -11.06 -7.16
CA THR A 159 6.01 -9.63 -6.87
C THR A 159 7.40 -9.09 -7.13
N ARG A 160 8.41 -9.91 -7.51
CA ARG A 160 9.82 -9.47 -7.57
C ARG A 160 10.05 -8.19 -8.38
N ASP A 161 9.35 -8.05 -9.50
CA ASP A 161 9.52 -6.94 -10.45
C ASP A 161 8.36 -5.92 -10.33
N ARG A 162 7.40 -6.16 -9.42
CA ARG A 162 6.24 -5.29 -9.26
C ARG A 162 6.68 -3.89 -8.79
N PRO A 163 6.25 -2.82 -9.48
CA PRO A 163 6.46 -1.46 -9.01
C PRO A 163 5.78 -1.19 -7.67
N SER A 164 6.36 -0.28 -6.87
CA SER A 164 5.74 0.14 -5.62
C SER A 164 4.48 0.95 -5.88
N GLN A 165 3.34 0.48 -5.35
CA GLN A 165 2.07 1.19 -5.42
C GLN A 165 1.81 1.94 -4.11
N SER A 166 1.50 3.22 -4.22
CA SER A 166 1.08 4.06 -3.08
C SER A 166 -0.43 4.13 -3.00
N CYS A 167 -0.97 4.48 -1.82
CA CYS A 167 -2.42 4.64 -1.66
C CYS A 167 -2.97 5.74 -2.59
N LEU A 168 -4.25 5.64 -2.96
CA LEU A 168 -4.88 6.61 -3.86
C LEU A 168 -4.86 8.04 -3.30
N ALA A 169 -4.90 8.20 -1.97
CA ALA A 169 -4.78 9.51 -1.31
C ALA A 169 -3.48 10.27 -1.64
N THR A 170 -2.40 9.58 -2.06
CA THR A 170 -1.17 10.28 -2.47
C THR A 170 -1.34 11.07 -3.76
N ARG A 171 -2.39 10.80 -4.56
CA ARG A 171 -2.67 11.55 -5.79
C ARG A 171 -3.14 12.97 -5.49
N VAL A 172 -3.68 13.22 -4.30
CA VAL A 172 -4.14 14.53 -3.88
C VAL A 172 -3.00 15.28 -3.20
N VAL A 173 -2.63 16.44 -3.75
CA VAL A 173 -1.54 17.29 -3.24
C VAL A 173 -1.83 17.70 -1.80
N THR A 174 -0.81 17.58 -0.94
CA THR A 174 -0.84 17.98 0.49
C THR A 174 -1.48 19.36 0.66
N GLY A 175 -2.34 19.49 1.67
CA GLY A 175 -3.13 20.68 1.96
C GLY A 175 -4.44 20.78 1.17
N THR A 176 -4.69 19.87 0.22
CA THR A 176 -5.99 19.78 -0.48
C THR A 176 -6.86 18.73 0.20
N PHE A 177 -8.10 19.10 0.57
CA PHE A 177 -9.06 18.17 1.16
C PHE A 177 -9.30 16.94 0.25
N ILE A 178 -9.28 15.76 0.86
CA ILE A 178 -9.60 14.50 0.20
C ILE A 178 -11.06 14.18 0.48
N THR A 179 -11.83 13.90 -0.57
CA THR A 179 -13.21 13.42 -0.44
C THR A 179 -13.32 12.03 -1.05
N GLN A 180 -14.32 11.26 -0.64
CA GLN A 180 -14.56 9.91 -1.19
C GLN A 180 -14.77 9.96 -2.70
N ASN A 181 -15.67 10.84 -3.16
CA ASN A 181 -15.93 11.06 -4.59
C ASN A 181 -14.65 11.44 -5.36
N LEU A 182 -13.75 12.24 -4.79
CA LEU A 182 -12.48 12.57 -5.43
C LEU A 182 -11.60 11.34 -5.62
N VAL A 183 -11.51 10.47 -4.61
CA VAL A 183 -10.71 9.24 -4.67
C VAL A 183 -11.29 8.25 -5.68
N GLU A 184 -12.61 8.11 -5.74
CA GLU A 184 -13.30 7.28 -6.73
C GLU A 184 -13.03 7.75 -8.17
N LYS A 185 -13.07 9.07 -8.42
CA LYS A 185 -12.71 9.65 -9.72
C LYS A 185 -11.27 9.38 -10.10
N ILE A 186 -10.35 9.50 -9.15
CA ILE A 186 -8.92 9.20 -9.36
C ILE A 186 -8.74 7.73 -9.73
N GLU A 187 -9.38 6.82 -9.00
CA GLU A 187 -9.34 5.39 -9.29
C GLU A 187 -9.84 5.10 -10.71
N SER A 188 -11.02 5.60 -11.09
CA SER A 188 -11.57 5.40 -12.43
C SER A 188 -10.69 5.98 -13.55
N ALA A 189 -10.01 7.09 -13.29
CA ALA A 189 -9.05 7.63 -14.24
C ALA A 189 -7.81 6.73 -14.39
N GLU A 190 -7.23 6.24 -13.30
CA GLU A 190 -6.07 5.34 -13.35
C GLU A 190 -6.43 3.94 -13.89
N GLU A 191 -7.68 3.48 -13.73
CA GLU A 191 -8.22 2.30 -14.41
C GLU A 191 -8.20 2.49 -15.94
N LEU A 192 -8.71 3.62 -16.45
CA LEU A 192 -8.64 3.93 -17.89
C LEU A 192 -7.19 3.98 -18.41
N LEU A 193 -6.28 4.59 -17.66
CA LEU A 193 -4.87 4.68 -18.06
C LEU A 193 -4.22 3.29 -18.12
N THR A 194 -4.56 2.41 -17.17
CA THR A 194 -4.14 1.00 -17.21
C THR A 194 -4.66 0.31 -18.48
N ASP A 195 -5.94 0.49 -18.83
CA ASP A 195 -6.53 -0.11 -20.04
C ASP A 195 -5.87 0.40 -21.33
N LEU A 196 -5.27 1.59 -21.28
CA LEU A 196 -4.48 2.19 -22.36
C LEU A 196 -2.99 1.81 -22.30
N GLN A 197 -2.62 0.80 -21.49
CA GLN A 197 -1.25 0.30 -21.32
C GLN A 197 -0.28 1.33 -20.70
N MET A 198 -0.79 2.24 -19.86
CA MET A 198 -0.02 3.25 -19.12
C MET A 198 -0.04 2.92 -17.63
N GLU A 199 0.56 1.80 -17.25
CA GLU A 199 0.43 1.22 -15.91
C GLU A 199 1.09 2.06 -14.79
N ASN A 200 2.05 2.92 -15.13
CA ASN A 200 2.75 3.77 -14.16
C ASN A 200 2.20 5.20 -14.12
N ALA A 201 1.28 5.54 -15.04
CA ALA A 201 0.65 6.85 -15.09
C ALA A 201 -0.24 7.09 -13.86
N LYS A 202 -0.11 8.27 -13.26
CA LYS A 202 -0.87 8.68 -12.07
C LYS A 202 -1.61 9.97 -12.32
N LEU A 203 -2.90 10.02 -11.96
CA LEU A 203 -3.66 11.26 -11.98
C LEU A 203 -3.44 12.02 -10.68
N ARG A 204 -2.75 13.16 -10.74
CA ARG A 204 -2.57 14.05 -9.59
C ARG A 204 -3.61 15.14 -9.56
N VAL A 205 -3.99 15.56 -8.36
CA VAL A 205 -5.02 16.59 -8.15
C VAL A 205 -4.53 17.66 -7.18
N LYS A 206 -4.68 18.93 -7.58
CA LYS A 206 -4.37 20.11 -6.77
C LYS A 206 -5.53 21.12 -6.88
N GLY A 207 -6.33 21.24 -5.82
CA GLY A 207 -7.54 22.05 -5.84
C GLY A 207 -8.50 21.59 -6.95
N ASN A 208 -8.75 22.45 -7.93
CA ASN A 208 -9.61 22.15 -9.09
C ASN A 208 -8.84 21.66 -10.32
N ARG A 209 -7.52 21.52 -10.24
CA ARG A 209 -6.66 21.09 -11.35
C ARG A 209 -6.31 19.61 -11.22
N ALA A 210 -6.28 18.91 -12.34
CA ALA A 210 -5.74 17.57 -12.42
C ALA A 210 -4.69 17.48 -13.52
N TYR A 211 -3.66 16.66 -13.32
CA TYR A 211 -2.59 16.47 -14.30
C TYR A 211 -2.07 15.03 -14.22
N LEU A 212 -1.52 14.53 -15.32
CA LEU A 212 -0.92 13.20 -15.37
C LEU A 212 0.58 13.29 -15.04
N GLU A 213 1.02 12.47 -14.10
CA GLU A 213 2.43 12.12 -13.95
C GLU A 213 2.69 10.81 -14.69
N VAL A 214 3.57 10.84 -15.69
CA VAL A 214 3.90 9.69 -16.54
C VAL A 214 5.40 9.59 -16.73
N SER A 215 5.89 8.39 -17.08
CA SER A 215 7.27 8.23 -17.52
C SER A 215 7.49 8.87 -18.90
N GLU A 216 8.75 9.06 -19.28
CA GLU A 216 9.10 9.54 -20.63
C GLU A 216 8.61 8.57 -21.72
N GLU A 217 8.67 7.25 -21.45
CA GLU A 217 8.17 6.21 -22.34
C GLU A 217 6.64 6.28 -22.51
N GLU A 218 5.90 6.54 -21.43
CA GLU A 218 4.43 6.64 -21.46
C GLU A 218 3.94 7.94 -22.09
N ARG A 219 4.77 9.00 -22.12
CA ARG A 219 4.36 10.32 -22.60
C ARG A 219 3.84 10.30 -24.03
N LEU A 220 4.53 9.61 -24.94
CA LEU A 220 4.11 9.52 -26.35
C LEU A 220 2.76 8.81 -26.49
N ASN A 221 2.53 7.78 -25.67
CA ASN A 221 1.26 7.06 -25.65
C ASN A 221 0.13 7.98 -25.15
N VAL A 222 0.39 8.79 -24.11
CA VAL A 222 -0.57 9.77 -23.60
C VAL A 222 -0.91 10.81 -24.67
N GLU A 223 0.09 11.36 -25.35
CA GLU A 223 -0.12 12.36 -26.40
C GLU A 223 -0.98 11.81 -27.53
N GLY A 224 -0.75 10.56 -27.96
CA GLY A 224 -1.57 9.89 -28.97
C GLY A 224 -3.01 9.61 -28.54
N GLN A 225 -3.28 9.49 -27.24
CA GLN A 225 -4.62 9.20 -26.69
C GLN A 225 -5.25 10.40 -25.97
N TRP A 226 -4.63 11.59 -26.04
CA TRP A 226 -4.99 12.72 -25.17
C TRP A 226 -6.44 13.15 -25.33
N THR A 227 -6.98 13.18 -26.55
CA THR A 227 -8.39 13.52 -26.80
C THR A 227 -9.35 12.60 -26.04
N LYS A 228 -9.07 11.29 -26.03
CA LYS A 228 -9.87 10.29 -25.32
C LYS A 228 -9.74 10.45 -23.81
N ILE A 229 -8.51 10.58 -23.32
CA ILE A 229 -8.19 10.77 -21.89
C ILE A 229 -8.87 12.04 -21.37
N LYS A 230 -8.67 13.17 -22.05
CA LYS A 230 -9.26 14.46 -21.70
C LYS A 230 -10.78 14.41 -21.67
N GLY A 231 -11.42 13.81 -22.68
CA GLY A 231 -12.87 13.65 -22.72
C GLY A 231 -13.40 12.84 -21.52
N PHE A 232 -12.73 11.73 -21.18
CA PHE A 232 -13.09 10.95 -20.00
C PHE A 232 -12.92 11.74 -18.69
N LEU A 233 -11.77 12.40 -18.50
CA LEU A 233 -11.48 13.20 -17.32
C LEU A 233 -12.52 14.33 -17.15
N GLN A 234 -12.93 14.98 -18.23
CA GLN A 234 -13.99 15.98 -18.23
C GLN A 234 -15.35 15.39 -17.83
N ASN A 235 -15.69 14.19 -18.34
CA ASN A 235 -16.95 13.52 -18.00
C ASN A 235 -17.05 13.13 -16.52
N ILE A 236 -15.93 12.76 -15.89
CA ILE A 236 -15.88 12.50 -14.45
C ILE A 236 -15.67 13.78 -13.61
N GLY A 237 -15.66 14.96 -14.24
CA GLY A 237 -15.71 16.27 -13.57
C GLY A 237 -14.36 16.94 -13.32
N PHE A 238 -13.30 16.58 -14.05
CA PHE A 238 -12.06 17.35 -14.09
C PHE A 238 -12.06 18.29 -15.30
N HIS A 239 -12.25 19.58 -15.06
CA HIS A 239 -12.35 20.59 -16.13
C HIS A 239 -11.07 21.41 -16.35
N CYS A 240 -10.14 21.39 -15.40
CA CYS A 240 -8.83 22.03 -15.53
C CYS A 240 -7.76 20.94 -15.60
N LEU A 241 -7.27 20.68 -16.82
CA LEU A 241 -6.36 19.61 -17.21
C LEU A 241 -5.12 20.18 -17.89
#